data_AF-A0A2G1BTM4-F1
#
_entry.id   AF-A0A2G1BTM4-F1
#
_cell.length_a   1.000
_cell.length_b   1.000
_cell.length_c   1.000
_cell.angle_alpha   90.00
_cell.angle_beta   90.00
_cell.angle_gamma   90.00
#
_symmetry.space_group_name_H-M   'P 1'
#
loop_
_entity.id
_entity.type
_entity.pdbx_description
1 polymer ?
#
loop_
_entity_poly.entity_id
_entity_poly.type
_entity_poly.pdbx_seq_one_letter_code
_entity_poly.pdbx_strand_id
1 'polypeptide(L)' 'MKLIKIKRETRLEKRFSRKMGKLYTNVTYIKKMFLNIIPLETVHKYRETYYGEVKDCEDCVLAK' A
#
# COMPACT_ATOMS: atom_id res chain seq x y z
N MET A 1 -3.91 -25.05 -12.77
CA MET A 1 -3.99 -23.58 -12.62
C MET A 1 -4.10 -23.25 -11.14
N LYS A 2 -3.35 -22.27 -10.61
CA LYS A 2 -3.48 -21.88 -9.19
C LYS A 2 -4.72 -21.01 -8.99
N LEU A 3 -5.60 -21.42 -8.07
CA LEU A 3 -6.84 -20.71 -7.70
C LEU A 3 -6.55 -19.37 -7.02
N ILE A 4 -5.48 -19.33 -6.24
CA ILE A 4 -5.02 -18.14 -5.51
C ILE A 4 -3.69 -17.67 -6.09
N LYS A 5 -3.59 -16.37 -6.36
CA LYS A 5 -2.36 -15.70 -6.80
C LYS A 5 -2.08 -14.48 -5.93
N ILE A 6 -0.81 -14.08 -5.85
CA ILE A 6 -0.41 -12.82 -5.26
C ILE A 6 -0.16 -11.82 -6.39
N LYS A 7 -0.77 -10.64 -6.30
CA LYS A 7 -0.61 -9.54 -7.26
C LYS A 7 -0.09 -8.30 -6.54
N ARG A 8 0.96 -7.71 -7.09
CA ARG A 8 1.51 -6.41 -6.66
C ARG A 8 0.94 -5.30 -7.55
N GLU A 9 0.52 -4.21 -6.94
CA GLU A 9 0.03 -3.04 -7.64
C GLU A 9 0.53 -1.77 -6.93
N THR A 10 1.20 -0.89 -7.67
CA THR A 10 1.65 0.41 -7.15
C THR A 10 0.73 1.50 -7.68
N ARG A 11 0.26 2.37 -6.78
CA ARG A 11 -0.60 3.50 -7.12
C ARG A 11 -0.04 4.78 -6.51
N LEU A 12 -0.11 5.88 -7.26
CA LEU A 12 0.16 7.20 -6.70
C LEU A 12 -1.05 7.63 -5.86
N GLU A 13 -0.84 7.85 -4.57
CA GLU A 13 -1.89 8.25 -3.64
C GLU A 13 -1.58 9.58 -2.97
N LYS A 14 -2.66 10.35 -2.75
CA LYS A 14 -2.63 11.55 -1.93
C LYS A 14 -2.95 11.18 -0.48
N ARG A 15 -1.99 11.37 0.42
CA ARG A 15 -2.12 11.16 1.86
C ARG A 15 -2.08 12.50 2.58
N PHE A 16 -2.86 12.61 3.65
CA PHE A 16 -2.88 13.80 4.50
C PHE A 16 -2.72 13.38 5.96
N SER A 17 -1.89 14.12 6.69
CA SER A 17 -1.87 14.08 8.15
C SER A 17 -1.78 15.50 8.69
N ARG A 18 -2.35 15.75 9.88
CA ARG A 18 -2.30 17.08 10.50
C ARG A 18 -0.86 17.54 10.80
N LYS A 19 0.03 16.61 11.18
CA LYS A 19 1.41 16.90 11.55
C LYS A 19 2.33 17.16 10.33
N MET A 20 2.08 16.52 9.18
CA MET A 20 2.97 16.62 8.00
C MET A 20 2.33 17.28 6.77
N GLY A 21 1.03 17.57 6.78
CA GLY A 21 0.33 18.10 5.61
C GLY A 21 0.05 17.03 4.55
N LYS A 22 0.05 17.44 3.27
CA LYS A 22 -0.28 16.59 2.11
C LYS A 22 1.00 15.98 1.53
N LEU A 23 0.96 14.68 1.25
CA LEU A 23 2.00 13.91 0.57
C LEU A 23 1.39 13.19 -0.63
N TYR A 24 1.98 13.34 -1.81
CA TYR A 24 1.74 12.46 -2.94
C TYR A 24 2.85 11.41 -2.96
N THR A 25 2.50 10.14 -2.84
CA THR A 25 3.48 9.06 -2.70
C THR A 25 3.00 7.78 -3.38
N ASN A 26 3.95 6.96 -3.82
CA ASN A 26 3.69 5.63 -4.31
C ASN A 26 3.32 4.70 -3.16
N VAL A 27 2.16 4.06 -3.27
CA VAL A 27 1.68 3.05 -2.33
C VAL A 27 1.62 1.72 -3.07
N THR A 28 2.39 0.75 -2.58
CA THR A 28 2.43 -0.62 -3.10
C THR A 28 1.47 -1.49 -2.31
N TYR A 29 0.50 -2.08 -3.00
CA TYR A 29 -0.42 -3.08 -2.46
C TYR A 29 0.00 -4.47 -2.89
N ILE A 30 0.04 -5.40 -1.95
CA ILE A 30 0.18 -6.83 -2.21
C ILE A 30 -1.15 -7.49 -1.89
N LYS A 31 -1.86 -7.93 -2.93
CA LYS A 31 -3.21 -8.48 -2.82
C LYS A 31 -3.23 -9.96 -3.14
N LYS A 32 -4.01 -10.71 -2.37
CA LYS A 32 -4.39 -12.08 -2.73
C LYS A 32 -5.56 -12.01 -3.72
N MET A 33 -5.41 -12.62 -4.89
CA MET A 33 -6.38 -12.63 -5.97
C MET A 33 -6.93 -14.05 -6.15
N PHE A 34 -8.25 -14.19 -6.22
CA PHE A 34 -8.92 -15.42 -6.65
C PHE A 34 -9.14 -15.40 -8.16
N LEU A 35 -8.76 -16.50 -8.83
CA LEU A 35 -8.82 -16.66 -10.29
C LEU A 35 -8.22 -15.47 -11.08
N ASN A 36 -7.30 -14.71 -10.46
CA ASN A 36 -6.71 -13.48 -11.01
C ASN A 36 -7.68 -12.31 -11.30
N ILE A 37 -8.94 -12.42 -10.90
CA ILE A 37 -9.99 -11.44 -11.22
C ILE A 37 -10.47 -10.74 -9.94
N ILE A 38 -10.71 -11.49 -8.86
CA ILE A 38 -11.33 -10.98 -7.65
C ILE A 38 -10.25 -10.77 -6.56
N PRO A 39 -9.99 -9.53 -6.10
CA PRO A 39 -9.14 -9.32 -4.93
C PRO A 39 -9.86 -9.80 -3.67
N LEU A 40 -9.24 -10.74 -2.95
CA LEU A 40 -9.78 -11.28 -1.69
C LEU A 40 -9.39 -10.40 -0.51
N GLU A 41 -8.09 -10.12 -0.37
CA GLU A 41 -7.54 -9.36 0.76
C GLU A 41 -6.25 -8.66 0.35
N THR A 42 -5.92 -7.57 1.05
CA THR A 42 -4.59 -6.96 0.98
C THR A 42 -3.75 -7.57 2.10
N VAL A 43 -2.69 -8.29 1.73
CA VAL A 43 -1.82 -8.99 2.67
C VAL A 43 -0.75 -8.04 3.22
N HIS A 44 -0.21 -7.17 2.38
CA HIS A 44 0.76 -6.16 2.79
C HIS A 44 0.52 -4.84 2.07
N LYS A 45 0.90 -3.74 2.72
CA LYS A 45 0.74 -2.40 2.18
C LYS A 45 1.91 -1.51 2.58
N TYR A 46 2.68 -1.11 1.58
CA TYR A 46 3.87 -0.29 1.76
C TYR A 46 3.69 1.09 1.12
N ARG A 47 4.37 2.09 1.67
CA ARG A 47 4.45 3.42 1.04
C ARG A 47 5.88 3.94 1.02
N GLU A 48 6.15 4.80 0.06
CA GLU A 48 7.37 5.61 0.03
C GLU A 48 7.23 6.81 0.98
N THR A 49 8.27 7.08 1.77
CA THR A 49 8.36 8.22 2.69
C THR A 49 8.94 9.45 1.99
N TYR A 50 8.93 10.60 2.66
CA TYR A 50 9.57 11.82 2.14
C TYR A 50 11.08 11.66 1.88
N TYR A 51 11.72 10.70 2.55
CA TYR A 51 13.16 10.43 2.41
C TYR A 51 13.45 9.35 1.36
N GLY A 52 12.43 8.90 0.61
CA GLY A 52 12.56 7.82 -0.39
C GLY A 52 12.61 6.41 0.21
N GLU A 53 12.52 6.27 1.54
CA GLU A 53 12.46 4.96 2.19
C GLU A 53 11.09 4.32 1.99
N VAL A 54 11.06 3.01 1.72
CA VAL A 54 9.81 2.23 1.68
C VAL A 54 9.55 1.65 3.06
N LYS A 55 8.39 1.98 3.65
CA LYS A 55 7.97 1.48 4.97
C LYS A 55 6.61 0.83 4.90
N ASP A 56 6.31 -0.02 5.89
CA ASP A 56 4.95 -0.47 6.09
C ASP A 56 4.06 0.73 6.42
N CYS A 57 2.83 0.71 5.90
CA CYS A 57 1.85 1.75 6.18
C CYS A 57 1.46 1.80 7.66
N GLU A 58 1.55 0.69 8.41
CA GLU A 58 1.27 0.63 9.84
C GLU A 58 2.34 1.38 10.67
N ASP A 59 3.61 1.31 10.26
CA ASP A 59 4.72 2.06 10.88
C ASP A 59 4.63 3.57 10.62
N CYS A 60 3.75 3.96 9.70
CA CYS A 60 3.62 5.32 9.21
C CYS A 60 2.47 6.10 9.84
N VAL A 61 1.83 5.55 10.87
CA VAL A 61 0.70 6.18 11.56
C VAL A 61 1.21 7.20 12.58
N LEU A 62 1.15 8.48 12.20
CA LEU A 62 1.67 9.61 13.00
C LEU A 62 0.66 10.16 14.03
N ALA A 63 -0.54 9.60 14.08
CA ALA A 63 -1.68 10.07 14.86
C ALA A 63 -2.00 9.23 16.10
N LYS A 64 -1.07 8.37 16.53
CA LYS A 64 -1.14 7.76 17.87
C LYS A 64 -0.92 8.82 18.95
#